data_AF-A0A4Q3BL59-F1
#
_entry.id   AF-A0A4Q3BL59-F1
#
_cell.length_a   1.000
_cell.length_b   1.000
_cell.length_c   1.000
_cell.angle_alpha   90.00
_cell.angle_beta   90.00
_cell.angle_gamma   90.00
#
_symmetry.space_group_name_H-M   'P 1'
#
loop_
_entity.id
_entity.type
_entity.pdbx_description
1 polymer ?
#
loop_
_entity_poly.entity_id
_entity_poly.type
_entity_poly.pdbx_seq_one_letter_code
_entity_poly.pdbx_strand_id
1 'polypeptide(L)'
;TLKDIGAIDKDMILVFNKIDAYVAPAEDDLEAFENGKMNLADFKKSWMSHGKIPVLFISATEKENIEEFKTLLYDKVKAAHTARYPYDNLLY
;
A
#
# COMPACT_ATOMS: atom_id res chain seq x y z
N THR A 1 -7.10 20.39 0.94
CA THR A 1 -6.19 19.37 0.33
C THR A 1 -5.22 18.87 1.38
N LEU A 2 -4.53 17.73 1.19
CA LEU A 2 -3.51 17.21 2.14
C LEU A 2 -2.44 18.26 2.53
N LYS A 3 -2.26 19.28 1.68
CA LYS A 3 -1.44 20.48 1.92
C LYS A 3 -1.93 21.35 3.09
N ASP A 4 -3.25 21.50 3.25
CA ASP A 4 -3.87 22.47 4.16
C ASP A 4 -3.88 22.01 5.63
N ILE A 5 -3.60 20.72 5.87
CA ILE A 5 -3.56 20.09 7.20
C ILE A 5 -2.14 19.76 7.66
N GLY A 6 -1.11 20.30 6.99
CA GLY A 6 0.30 20.13 7.39
C GLY A 6 0.79 18.67 7.38
N ALA A 7 0.13 17.79 6.61
CA ALA A 7 0.38 16.35 6.60
C ALA A 7 1.41 15.90 5.56
N ILE A 8 2.09 16.84 4.88
CA ILE A 8 3.01 16.57 3.77
C ILE A 8 4.26 15.80 4.22
N ASP A 9 4.75 16.02 5.44
CA ASP A 9 6.03 15.48 5.92
C ASP A 9 5.89 14.17 6.71
N LYS A 10 4.78 13.45 6.53
CA LYS A 10 4.55 12.18 7.23
C LYS A 10 4.90 11.01 6.33
N ASP A 11 5.49 9.98 6.93
CA ASP A 11 5.58 8.67 6.30
C ASP A 11 4.18 8.21 5.90
N MET A 12 3.98 8.00 4.59
CA MET A 12 2.73 7.52 4.03
C MET A 12 2.88 6.05 3.63
N ILE A 13 1.78 5.31 3.74
CA ILE A 13 1.65 3.96 3.20
C ILE A 13 0.40 3.98 2.33
N LEU A 14 0.52 3.55 1.09
CA LEU A 14 -0.61 3.44 0.17
C LEU A 14 -1.18 2.02 0.26
N VAL A 15 -2.45 1.88 0.58
CA VAL A 15 -3.10 0.58 0.72
C VAL A 15 -4.25 0.46 -0.27
N PHE A 16 -4.07 -0.40 -1.27
CA PHE A 16 -5.12 -0.83 -2.18
C PHE A 16 -5.90 -1.96 -1.53
N ASN A 17 -7.08 -1.63 -1.02
CA ASN A 17 -8.00 -2.59 -0.42
C ASN A 17 -8.99 -3.14 -1.48
N LYS A 18 -9.60 -4.30 -1.19
CA LYS A 18 -10.59 -5.00 -2.02
C LYS A 18 -10.02 -5.67 -3.28
N ILE A 19 -8.83 -6.27 -3.17
CA ILE A 19 -8.24 -7.04 -4.28
C ILE A 19 -9.09 -8.25 -4.68
N ASP A 20 -9.90 -8.78 -3.77
CA ASP A 20 -10.86 -9.88 -3.98
C ASP A 20 -11.96 -9.51 -5.00
N ALA A 21 -12.39 -8.25 -5.00
CA ALA A 21 -13.42 -7.76 -5.91
C ALA A 21 -12.83 -7.29 -7.25
N TYR A 22 -11.52 -7.40 -7.44
CA TYR A 22 -10.85 -6.97 -8.65
C TYR A 22 -10.98 -8.03 -9.74
N VAL A 23 -11.90 -7.79 -10.68
CA VAL A 23 -12.03 -8.64 -11.88
C VAL A 23 -11.00 -8.16 -12.89
N ALA A 24 -9.95 -8.96 -13.09
CA ALA A 24 -9.00 -8.75 -14.17
C ALA A 24 -9.73 -8.87 -15.52
N PRO A 25 -9.48 -7.96 -16.47
CA PRO A 25 -10.01 -8.12 -17.82
C PRO A 25 -9.40 -9.36 -18.49
N ALA A 26 -10.17 -10.02 -19.36
CA ALA A 26 -9.64 -11.12 -20.17
C ALA A 26 -8.54 -10.59 -21.12
N GLU A 27 -7.50 -11.39 -21.36
CA GLU A 27 -6.34 -10.96 -22.18
C GLU A 27 -6.72 -10.49 -23.61
N ASP A 28 -7.83 -10.99 -24.14
CA ASP A 28 -8.32 -10.66 -25.49
C ASP A 28 -9.38 -9.53 -25.51
N ASP A 29 -9.66 -8.90 -24.36
CA ASP A 29 -10.72 -7.90 -24.24
C ASP A 29 -10.21 -6.49 -24.59
N LEU A 30 -10.24 -6.17 -25.89
CA LEU A 30 -9.79 -4.89 -26.44
C LEU A 30 -10.53 -3.68 -25.83
N GLU A 31 -11.80 -3.82 -25.46
CA GLU A 31 -12.56 -2.74 -24.79
C GLU A 31 -12.01 -2.45 -23.39
N ALA A 32 -11.51 -3.45 -22.68
CA ALA A 32 -10.91 -3.25 -21.36
C ALA A 32 -9.56 -2.53 -21.45
N PHE A 33 -8.79 -2.81 -22.51
CA PHE A 33 -7.51 -2.17 -22.79
C PHE A 33 -7.68 -0.69 -23.16
N GLU A 34 -8.67 -0.36 -23.99
CA GLU A 34 -9.02 1.05 -24.32
C GLU A 34 -9.53 1.82 -23.10
N ASN A 35 -10.21 1.15 -22.17
CA ASN A 35 -10.66 1.73 -20.90
C ASN A 35 -9.55 1.81 -19.83
N GLY A 36 -8.32 1.38 -20.14
CA GLY A 36 -7.18 1.43 -19.22
C GLY A 36 -7.28 0.46 -18.03
N LYS A 37 -8.12 -0.59 -18.11
CA LYS A 37 -8.18 -1.64 -17.09
C LYS A 37 -6.96 -2.54 -17.27
N MET A 38 -6.04 -2.49 -16.32
CA MET A 38 -4.83 -3.33 -16.30
C MET A 38 -5.05 -4.57 -15.46
N ASN A 39 -4.23 -5.61 -15.62
CA ASN A 39 -4.26 -6.73 -14.68
C ASN A 39 -3.74 -6.29 -13.30
N LEU A 40 -4.18 -6.95 -12.23
CA LEU A 40 -3.73 -6.64 -10.86
C LEU A 40 -2.20 -6.72 -10.73
N ALA A 41 -1.56 -7.65 -11.46
CA ALA A 41 -0.11 -7.81 -11.51
C ALA A 41 0.59 -6.60 -12.18
N ASP A 42 0.06 -6.11 -13.30
CA ASP A 42 0.59 -4.94 -14.00
C ASP A 42 0.35 -3.65 -13.23
N PHE A 43 -0.81 -3.54 -12.60
CA PHE A 43 -1.13 -2.44 -11.71
C PHE A 43 -0.18 -2.41 -10.50
N LYS A 44 0.09 -3.57 -9.87
CA LYS A 44 1.08 -3.71 -8.81
C LYS A 44 2.47 -3.29 -9.30
N LYS A 45 2.89 -3.74 -10.49
CA LYS A 45 4.19 -3.39 -11.08
C LYS A 45 4.33 -1.89 -11.38
N SER A 46 3.27 -1.26 -11.90
CA SER A 46 3.22 0.18 -12.17
C SER A 46 3.37 1.00 -10.90
N TRP A 47 2.70 0.61 -9.81
CA TRP A 47 2.80 1.35 -8.55
C TRP A 47 4.10 1.06 -7.77
N MET A 48 4.65 -0.15 -7.86
CA MET A 48 5.96 -0.48 -7.28
C MET A 48 7.10 0.31 -7.92
N SER A 49 7.00 0.71 -9.20
CA SER A 49 8.04 1.50 -9.88
C SER A 49 8.05 2.98 -9.49
N HIS A 50 6.95 3.50 -8.92
CA HIS A 50 6.84 4.91 -8.52
C HIS A 50 7.55 5.24 -7.19
N GLY A 51 8.18 4.23 -6.55
CA GLY A 51 9.42 4.33 -5.78
C GLY A 51 9.47 5.15 -4.48
N LYS A 52 8.50 6.01 -4.19
CA LYS A 52 8.56 6.92 -3.02
C LYS A 52 7.71 6.50 -1.82
N ILE A 53 6.69 5.69 -2.03
CA ILE A 53 5.72 5.34 -0.99
C ILE A 53 5.54 3.82 -1.01
N PRO A 54 5.66 3.12 0.13
CA PRO A 54 5.33 1.70 0.19
C PRO A 54 3.87 1.49 -0.19
N VAL A 55 3.64 0.61 -1.16
CA VAL A 55 2.31 0.26 -1.69
C VAL A 55 1.98 -1.17 -1.30
N LEU A 56 0.83 -1.36 -0.67
CA LEU A 56 0.31 -2.67 -0.27
C LEU A 56 -1.03 -2.95 -0.92
N PHE A 57 -1.27 -4.23 -1.19
CA PHE A 57 -2.47 -4.75 -1.83
C PHE A 57 -3.09 -5.76 -0.87
N ILE A 58 -4.26 -5.45 -0.31
CA ILE A 58 -4.91 -6.26 0.71
C ILE A 58 -6.36 -6.57 0.35
N SER A 59 -6.86 -7.70 0.85
CA SER A 59 -8.30 -7.93 1.01
C SER A 59 -8.63 -7.92 2.49
N ALA A 60 -9.28 -6.87 2.98
CA ALA A 60 -9.73 -6.84 4.37
C ALA A 60 -10.83 -7.88 4.65
N THR A 61 -11.62 -8.25 3.65
CA THR A 61 -12.72 -9.21 3.76
C THR A 61 -12.19 -10.63 3.85
N GLU A 62 -11.31 -11.01 2.91
CA GLU A 62 -10.72 -12.35 2.83
C GLU A 62 -9.46 -12.51 3.71
N LYS A 63 -9.09 -11.43 4.42
CA LYS A 63 -7.88 -11.35 5.26
C LYS A 63 -6.58 -11.65 4.49
N GLU A 64 -6.57 -11.39 3.19
CA GLU A 64 -5.41 -11.57 2.34
C GLU A 64 -4.40 -10.42 2.51
N ASN A 65 -3.12 -10.77 2.64
CA ASN A 65 -1.99 -9.85 2.88
C ASN A 65 -2.11 -8.95 4.12
N ILE A 66 -2.96 -9.32 5.09
CA ILE A 66 -3.12 -8.57 6.35
C ILE A 66 -1.89 -8.71 7.26
N GLU A 67 -1.25 -9.87 7.30
CA GLU A 67 -0.06 -10.08 8.13
C GLU A 67 1.15 -9.28 7.62
N GLU A 68 1.31 -9.17 6.29
CA GLU A 68 2.32 -8.30 5.67
C GLU A 68 2.06 -6.83 6.01
N PHE A 69 0.79 -6.39 5.94
CA PHE A 69 0.41 -5.04 6.33
C PHE A 69 0.71 -4.75 7.80
N LYS A 70 0.40 -5.66 8.72
CA LYS A 70 0.71 -5.52 10.16
C LYS A 70 2.21 -5.40 10.40
N THR A 71 3.00 -6.24 9.75
CA THR A 71 4.45 -6.26 9.88
C THR A 71 5.05 -4.94 9.39
N LEU A 72 4.67 -4.51 8.19
CA LEU A 72 5.15 -3.26 7.61
C LEU A 72 4.75 -2.05 8.45
N LEU A 73 3.52 -2.03 8.99
CA LEU A 73 3.05 -1.00 9.89
C LEU A 73 3.88 -0.97 11.18
N TYR A 74 4.11 -2.12 11.80
CA TYR A 74 4.90 -2.23 13.01
C TYR A 74 6.33 -1.73 12.80
N ASP A 75 6.98 -2.13 11.72
CA ASP A 75 8.34 -1.70 11.39
C ASP A 75 8.43 -0.19 11.16
N LYS A 76 7.44 0.39 10.46
CA LYS A 76 7.36 1.84 10.23
C LYS A 76 7.14 2.61 11.52
N VAL A 77 6.21 2.17 12.36
CA VAL A 77 5.93 2.80 13.66
C VAL A 77 7.14 2.69 14.58
N LYS A 78 7.78 1.53 14.62
CA LYS A 78 9.00 1.31 15.39
C LYS A 78 10.13 2.22 14.93
N ALA A 79 10.37 2.32 13.62
CA ALA A 79 11.39 3.23 13.09
C ALA A 79 11.11 4.69 13.46
N ALA A 80 9.86 5.14 13.31
CA ALA A 80 9.45 6.49 13.71
C ALA A 80 9.59 6.72 15.23
N HIS A 81 9.28 5.71 16.04
CA HIS A 81 9.41 5.75 17.50
C HIS A 81 10.87 5.85 17.93
N THR A 82 11.76 4.97 17.44
CA THR A 82 13.19 4.99 17.75
C THR A 82 13.87 6.28 17.30
N ALA A 83 13.48 6.84 16.14
CA ALA A 83 14.00 8.12 15.68
C ALA A 83 13.64 9.28 16.62
N ARG A 84 12.46 9.24 17.26
CA ARG A 84 11.98 10.28 18.17
C ARG A 84 12.41 10.06 19.62
N TYR A 85 12.57 8.80 20.04
CA TYR A 85 12.90 8.39 21.41
C TYR A 85 14.04 7.35 21.41
N PRO A 86 15.29 7.78 21.15
CA PRO A 86 16.44 6.88 20.98
C PRO A 86 16.87 6.13 22.25
N TYR A 87 16.42 6.57 23.43
CA TYR A 87 16.76 5.98 24.73
C TYR A 87 15.60 5.19 25.36
N ASP A 88 14.47 5.07 24.66
CA ASP A 88 13.33 4.30 25.15
C ASP A 88 13.49 2.85 24.71
N ASN A 89 13.78 1.97 25.66
CA ASN A 89 13.88 0.53 25.40
C ASN A 89 12.47 0.01 25.12
N LEU A 90 12.17 -0.27 23.85
CA LEU A 90 10.97 -1.01 23.45
C LEU A 90 10.86 -2.26 24.34
N LEU A 91 9.92 -2.25 25.28
CA LEU A 91 9.56 -3.41 26.10
C LEU A 91 8.90 -4.41 25.14
N TYR A 92 9.64 -5.44 24.74
CA TYR A 92 9.12 -6.57 23.97
C TYR A 92 8.39 -7.56 24.87
#